data_AF-A0A8C2KQL9-F1
#
_entry.id   AF-A0A8C2KQL9-F1
#
_cell.length_a   1.000
_cell.length_b   1.000
_cell.length_c   1.000
_cell.angle_alpha   90.00
_cell.angle_beta   90.00
_cell.angle_gamma   90.00
#
_symmetry.space_group_name_H-M   'P 1'
#
loop_
_entity.id
_entity.type
_entity.pdbx_description
1 polymer ?
#
loop_
_entity_poly.entity_id
_entity_poly.type
_entity_poly.pdbx_seq_one_letter_code
_entity_poly.pdbx_strand_id
1 'polypeptide(L)'
;MATERTEALLERTDPSFLKSCNTTEVQETGEGEIMAPYLMDCRRKQKHVFRQLCVVDDMIQLLAGLESVDQLLNEPCPRNPGNEARSAWKALKAEYLERVQEVEGLISTLRVRTEELQGKRKTLETLLSTLQIKKEECKEKERITAKRNQRAEKQISFQLEDSLQAAQSAMNVCDLRLSKLKDEVEKQHARISDWTILRDGLQTLVTVTHRNMQYRLLSVSSSELCLELLPRAAEKSLEPLRVSITMTTSDEFHLQVFQGTAGLVEEAVDGRFRQVSAALVEVMERYISQGEMLSEIQALHSRFAIDWCPAEKLLIFLKTATTVCHLRVEEGYPSHGRATLLSVRKDGNLLDITDLQVRKSEKLLLQFTNSYCFFTSHVAKHRNLPIILVFADFCTKFVPFSNFINIIPDSYKLYSLCSC
;
A
#
# COMPACT_ATOMS: atom_id res chain seq x y z
N MET A 1 -29.82 51.48 -30.24
CA MET A 1 -29.30 52.85 -30.02
C MET A 1 -28.05 53.18 -30.86
N ALA A 2 -27.22 52.22 -31.29
CA ALA A 2 -26.06 52.46 -32.16
C ALA A 2 -26.29 52.13 -33.65
N THR A 3 -27.48 51.66 -34.01
CA THR A 3 -27.84 51.19 -35.36
C THR A 3 -28.59 52.23 -36.20
N GLU A 4 -29.22 53.25 -35.58
CA GLU A 4 -29.97 54.29 -36.31
C GLU A 4 -29.07 55.42 -36.85
N ARG A 5 -27.84 55.57 -36.34
CA ARG A 5 -26.89 56.59 -36.83
C ARG A 5 -26.11 56.16 -38.07
N THR A 6 -26.17 54.87 -38.43
CA THR A 6 -25.51 54.33 -39.63
C THR A 6 -26.40 54.33 -40.87
N GLU A 7 -27.73 54.38 -40.71
CA GLU A 7 -28.66 54.51 -41.86
C GLU A 7 -28.75 55.96 -42.36
N ALA A 8 -28.67 56.97 -41.48
CA ALA A 8 -28.69 58.38 -41.87
C ALA A 8 -27.44 58.85 -42.66
N LEU A 9 -26.36 58.05 -42.69
CA LEU A 9 -25.17 58.32 -43.49
C LEU A 9 -25.09 57.48 -44.78
N LEU A 10 -25.96 56.46 -44.94
CA LEU A 10 -26.02 55.65 -46.15
C LEU A 10 -27.03 56.19 -47.19
N GLU A 11 -28.06 56.93 -46.77
CA GLU A 11 -29.05 57.53 -47.69
C GLU A 11 -28.57 58.77 -48.46
N ARG A 12 -27.36 59.27 -48.20
CA ARG A 12 -26.86 60.51 -48.84
C ARG A 12 -25.83 60.28 -49.96
N THR A 13 -25.63 59.03 -50.38
CA THR A 13 -24.66 58.69 -51.41
C THR A 13 -25.31 57.79 -52.46
N ASP A 14 -26.30 58.35 -53.15
CA ASP A 14 -26.90 57.76 -54.33
C ASP A 14 -25.88 57.79 -55.50
N PRO A 15 -25.42 56.64 -56.02
CA PRO A 15 -24.42 56.59 -57.10
C PRO A 15 -24.97 57.07 -58.46
N SER A 16 -26.26 57.35 -58.55
CA SER A 16 -26.93 57.75 -59.80
C SER A 16 -26.72 59.22 -60.20
N PHE A 17 -26.13 60.07 -59.34
CA PHE A 17 -25.90 61.49 -59.64
C PHE A 17 -24.46 61.88 -60.02
N LEU A 18 -23.51 60.94 -59.99
CA LEU A 18 -22.17 61.19 -60.51
C LEU A 18 -22.15 60.91 -62.02
N LYS A 19 -22.69 61.86 -62.77
CA LYS A 19 -22.49 61.99 -64.22
C LYS A 19 -20.98 61.96 -64.46
N SER A 20 -20.49 60.89 -65.06
CA SER A 20 -19.13 60.82 -65.58
C SER A 20 -18.99 61.90 -66.66
N CYS A 21 -18.46 63.07 -66.29
CA CYS A 21 -17.92 64.03 -67.24
C CYS A 21 -16.61 63.47 -67.81
N ASN A 22 -16.74 62.40 -68.61
CA ASN A 22 -15.78 62.08 -69.65
C ASN A 22 -16.11 62.99 -70.84
N THR A 23 -15.87 64.28 -70.70
CA THR A 23 -15.66 65.17 -71.84
C THR A 23 -14.17 65.16 -72.13
N THR A 24 -13.71 64.04 -72.68
CA THR A 24 -12.63 64.06 -73.68
C THR A 24 -13.21 64.65 -74.96
N GLU A 25 -13.54 65.93 -74.92
CA GLU A 25 -13.60 66.75 -76.12
C GLU A 25 -12.47 67.75 -76.00
N VAL A 26 -11.45 67.46 -76.79
CA VAL A 26 -10.41 68.38 -77.22
C VAL A 26 -11.11 69.63 -77.74
N GLN A 27 -11.26 70.63 -76.90
CA GLN A 27 -11.67 71.95 -77.32
C GLN A 27 -10.88 72.96 -76.51
N GLU A 28 -10.48 74.03 -77.18
CA GLU A 28 -9.66 75.14 -76.67
C GLU A 28 -8.13 74.95 -76.65
N THR A 29 -7.57 74.26 -77.63
CA THR A 29 -6.17 74.55 -78.04
C THR A 29 -6.09 75.64 -79.13
N GLY A 30 -7.23 76.16 -79.63
CA GLY A 30 -7.26 77.11 -80.75
C GLY A 30 -8.03 78.41 -80.51
N GLU A 31 -9.03 78.45 -79.61
CA GLU A 31 -9.83 79.66 -79.41
C GLU A 31 -9.05 80.80 -78.75
N GLY A 32 -8.19 80.48 -77.77
CA GLY A 32 -7.27 81.46 -77.19
C GLY A 32 -6.25 81.99 -78.20
N GLU A 33 -5.76 81.13 -79.11
CA GLU A 33 -4.81 81.49 -80.18
C GLU A 33 -5.43 82.38 -81.27
N ILE A 34 -6.74 82.24 -81.54
CA ILE A 34 -7.48 83.06 -82.51
C ILE A 34 -8.02 84.35 -81.86
N MET A 35 -8.46 84.28 -80.61
CA MET A 35 -9.04 85.42 -79.90
C MET A 35 -7.96 86.44 -79.48
N ALA A 36 -6.76 85.98 -79.12
CA ALA A 36 -5.65 86.87 -78.76
C ALA A 36 -5.26 87.88 -79.87
N PRO A 37 -5.03 87.48 -81.15
CA PRO A 37 -4.73 88.43 -82.22
C PRO A 37 -5.92 89.34 -82.55
N TYR A 38 -7.16 88.85 -82.47
CA TYR A 38 -8.37 89.68 -82.66
C TYR A 38 -8.49 90.77 -81.59
N LEU A 39 -8.36 90.42 -80.31
CA LEU A 39 -8.39 91.38 -79.20
C LEU A 39 -7.20 92.34 -79.25
N MET A 40 -6.03 91.87 -79.68
CA MET A 40 -4.86 92.72 -79.90
C MET A 40 -5.10 93.73 -81.03
N ASP A 41 -5.79 93.35 -82.11
CA ASP A 41 -6.15 94.25 -83.21
C ASP A 41 -7.23 95.26 -82.79
N CYS A 42 -8.27 94.82 -82.07
CA CYS A 42 -9.27 95.71 -81.45
C CYS A 42 -8.61 96.73 -80.52
N ARG A 43 -7.68 96.30 -79.66
CA ARG A 43 -6.93 97.20 -78.76
C ARG A 43 -6.05 98.17 -79.55
N ARG A 44 -5.49 97.75 -80.68
CA ARG A 44 -4.68 98.60 -81.58
C ARG A 44 -5.55 99.68 -82.24
N LYS A 45 -6.72 99.31 -82.75
CA LYS A 45 -7.73 100.22 -83.31
C LYS A 45 -8.24 101.20 -82.27
N GLN A 46 -8.60 100.72 -81.08
CA GLN A 46 -9.04 101.55 -79.97
C GLN A 46 -7.95 102.55 -79.55
N LYS A 47 -6.68 102.14 -79.49
CA LYS A 47 -5.55 103.04 -79.22
C LYS A 47 -5.36 104.09 -80.31
N HIS A 48 -5.69 103.77 -81.57
CA HIS A 48 -5.63 104.72 -82.68
C HIS A 48 -6.74 105.76 -82.60
N VAL A 49 -7.99 105.32 -82.37
CA VAL A 49 -9.13 106.21 -82.16
C VAL A 49 -8.91 107.11 -80.94
N PHE A 50 -8.39 106.57 -79.84
CA PHE A 50 -8.10 107.37 -78.64
C PHE A 50 -7.01 108.42 -78.90
N ARG A 51 -5.98 108.09 -79.69
CA ARG A 51 -4.97 109.08 -80.12
C ARG A 51 -5.58 110.17 -80.99
N GLN A 52 -6.50 109.83 -81.89
CA GLN A 52 -7.20 110.81 -82.71
C GLN A 52 -8.12 111.69 -81.87
N LEU A 53 -8.84 111.11 -80.90
CA LEU A 53 -9.69 111.87 -79.98
C LEU A 53 -8.87 112.82 -79.10
N CYS A 54 -7.69 112.40 -78.62
CA CYS A 54 -6.80 113.30 -77.86
C CYS A 54 -6.30 114.47 -78.71
N VAL A 55 -6.00 114.27 -79.99
CA VAL A 55 -5.64 115.39 -80.89
C VAL A 55 -6.82 116.34 -81.09
N VAL A 56 -8.05 115.82 -81.21
CA VAL A 56 -9.26 116.64 -81.34
C VAL A 56 -9.57 117.38 -80.03
N ASP A 57 -9.36 116.74 -78.88
CA ASP A 57 -9.56 117.36 -77.56
C ASP A 57 -8.51 118.45 -77.30
N ASP A 58 -7.24 118.21 -77.64
CA ASP A 58 -6.18 119.22 -77.62
C ASP A 58 -6.52 120.40 -78.56
N MET A 59 -7.06 120.13 -79.75
CA MET A 59 -7.52 121.17 -80.69
C MET A 59 -8.71 121.96 -80.13
N ILE A 60 -9.68 121.30 -79.49
CA ILE A 60 -10.84 121.96 -78.87
C ILE A 60 -10.41 122.80 -77.67
N GLN A 61 -9.48 122.33 -76.84
CA GLN A 61 -8.93 123.12 -75.73
C GLN A 61 -8.09 124.32 -76.22
N LEU A 62 -7.31 124.16 -77.29
CA LEU A 62 -6.63 125.27 -77.97
C LEU A 62 -7.62 126.30 -78.52
N LEU A 63 -8.75 125.85 -79.10
CA LEU A 63 -9.79 126.72 -79.64
C LEU A 63 -10.63 127.41 -78.55
N ALA A 64 -10.86 126.73 -77.42
CA ALA A 64 -11.63 127.27 -76.30
C ALA A 64 -10.87 128.35 -75.51
N GLY A 65 -9.54 128.41 -75.62
CA GLY A 65 -8.69 129.43 -74.98
C GLY A 65 -8.44 130.70 -75.81
N LEU A 66 -8.99 130.81 -77.03
CA LEU A 66 -8.78 131.96 -77.92
C LEU A 66 -9.94 132.96 -77.83
N GLU A 67 -9.67 134.20 -77.44
CA GLU A 67 -10.69 135.26 -77.37
C GLU A 67 -10.79 136.09 -78.66
N SER A 68 -9.84 135.97 -79.61
CA SER A 68 -9.95 136.51 -80.97
C SER A 68 -9.09 135.76 -82.00
N VAL A 69 -9.45 135.87 -83.29
CA VAL A 69 -8.79 135.18 -84.41
C VAL A 69 -7.33 135.63 -84.62
N ASP A 70 -6.95 136.83 -84.17
CA ASP A 70 -5.59 137.38 -84.31
C ASP A 70 -4.56 136.80 -83.32
N GLN A 71 -4.99 136.11 -82.25
CA GLN A 71 -4.10 135.40 -81.32
C GLN A 71 -3.54 134.09 -81.91
N LEU A 72 -4.31 133.42 -82.78
CA LEU A 72 -3.91 132.15 -83.42
C LEU A 72 -2.70 132.32 -84.36
N LEU A 73 -2.50 133.52 -84.91
CA LEU A 73 -1.46 133.80 -85.90
C LEU A 73 -0.16 134.35 -85.29
N ASN A 74 -0.17 134.80 -84.02
CA ASN A 74 0.96 135.52 -83.42
C ASN A 74 1.48 134.93 -82.09
N GLU A 75 0.83 133.93 -81.50
CA GLU A 75 1.29 133.32 -80.24
C GLU A 75 2.05 131.99 -80.48
N PRO A 76 3.26 131.79 -79.90
CA PRO A 76 3.95 130.51 -79.99
C PRO A 76 3.17 129.43 -79.22
N CYS A 77 2.75 128.39 -79.92
CA CYS A 77 2.02 127.25 -79.38
C CYS A 77 2.68 126.68 -78.09
N PRO A 78 1.93 126.43 -76.98
CA PRO A 78 2.49 125.93 -75.74
C PRO A 78 3.05 124.51 -75.91
N ARG A 79 4.25 124.30 -75.35
CA ARG A 79 5.16 123.22 -75.73
C ARG A 79 4.78 121.79 -75.28
N ASN A 80 3.74 121.57 -74.46
CA ASN A 80 3.34 120.22 -73.99
C ASN A 80 2.07 120.19 -73.10
N PRO A 81 0.86 119.93 -73.62
CA PRO A 81 -0.33 119.65 -72.80
C PRO A 81 -0.48 118.16 -72.38
N GLY A 82 0.26 117.22 -72.97
CA GLY A 82 -0.01 115.77 -72.84
C GLY A 82 0.88 114.94 -71.89
N ASN A 83 1.53 115.53 -70.88
CA ASN A 83 2.50 114.83 -70.02
C ASN A 83 1.92 114.25 -68.71
N GLU A 84 0.90 114.87 -68.11
CA GLU A 84 0.36 114.46 -66.80
C GLU A 84 -0.61 113.27 -66.91
N ALA A 85 -1.53 113.27 -67.86
CA ALA A 85 -2.34 112.08 -68.18
C ALA A 85 -1.46 110.88 -68.59
N ARG A 86 -0.29 111.16 -69.17
CA ARG A 86 0.69 110.15 -69.60
C ARG A 86 1.48 109.59 -68.42
N SER A 87 1.76 110.35 -67.37
CA SER A 87 2.37 109.84 -66.13
C SER A 87 1.35 109.06 -65.29
N ALA A 88 0.10 109.51 -65.19
CA ALA A 88 -0.99 108.79 -64.52
C ALA A 88 -1.29 107.42 -65.17
N TRP A 89 -1.36 107.36 -66.51
CA TRP A 89 -1.50 106.09 -67.23
C TRP A 89 -0.29 105.15 -67.02
N LYS A 90 0.93 105.70 -66.95
CA LYS A 90 2.13 104.90 -66.65
C LYS A 90 2.09 104.32 -65.23
N ALA A 91 1.64 105.10 -64.24
CA ALA A 91 1.47 104.63 -62.87
C ALA A 91 0.41 103.53 -62.77
N LEU A 92 -0.78 103.73 -63.35
CA LEU A 92 -1.84 102.72 -63.39
C LEU A 92 -1.40 101.44 -64.12
N LYS A 93 -0.64 101.58 -65.21
CA LYS A 93 -0.10 100.43 -65.93
C LYS A 93 0.93 99.66 -65.08
N ALA A 94 1.74 100.36 -64.29
CA ALA A 94 2.69 99.74 -63.37
C ALA A 94 1.97 99.00 -62.23
N GLU A 95 0.97 99.63 -61.60
CA GLU A 95 0.15 99.01 -60.55
C GLU A 95 -0.63 97.79 -61.09
N TYR A 96 -1.22 97.90 -62.29
CA TYR A 96 -1.87 96.77 -62.94
C TYR A 96 -0.90 95.60 -63.15
N LEU A 97 0.33 95.88 -63.61
CA LEU A 97 1.35 94.85 -63.81
C LEU A 97 1.76 94.19 -62.49
N GLU A 98 1.92 94.97 -61.42
CA GLU A 98 2.21 94.46 -60.08
C GLU A 98 1.08 93.57 -59.56
N ARG A 99 -0.18 94.01 -59.70
CA ARG A 99 -1.37 93.23 -59.32
C ARG A 99 -1.51 91.94 -60.12
N VAL A 100 -1.22 91.97 -61.42
CA VAL A 100 -1.21 90.77 -62.25
C VAL A 100 -0.13 89.80 -61.76
N GLN A 101 1.08 90.28 -61.47
CA GLN A 101 2.15 89.43 -60.91
C GLN A 101 1.77 88.84 -59.54
N GLU A 102 1.11 89.61 -58.66
CA GLU A 102 0.61 89.13 -57.38
C GLU A 102 -0.42 88.00 -57.57
N VAL A 103 -1.40 88.21 -58.45
CA VAL A 103 -2.42 87.20 -58.76
C VAL A 103 -1.81 85.95 -59.43
N GLU A 104 -0.86 86.11 -60.34
CA GLU A 104 -0.12 84.99 -60.95
C GLU A 104 0.65 84.18 -59.90
N GLY A 105 1.25 84.84 -58.90
CA GLY A 105 1.88 84.19 -57.76
C GLY A 105 0.89 83.42 -56.89
N LEU A 106 -0.30 83.98 -56.64
CA LEU A 106 -1.38 83.30 -55.91
C LEU A 106 -1.94 82.09 -56.69
N ILE A 107 -2.10 82.20 -58.01
CA ILE A 107 -2.53 81.08 -58.87
C ILE A 107 -1.49 79.97 -58.82
N SER A 108 -0.20 80.32 -58.90
CA SER A 108 0.90 79.34 -58.84
C SER A 108 0.92 78.60 -57.50
N THR A 109 0.77 79.33 -56.38
CA THR A 109 0.71 78.70 -55.04
C THR A 109 -0.55 77.87 -54.82
N LEU A 110 -1.71 78.32 -55.31
CA LEU A 110 -2.95 77.53 -55.28
C LEU A 110 -2.85 76.25 -56.11
N ARG A 111 -2.18 76.31 -57.27
CA ARG A 111 -1.95 75.14 -58.13
C ARG A 111 -1.13 74.09 -57.40
N VAL A 112 0.00 74.48 -56.80
CA VAL A 112 0.85 73.57 -56.01
C VAL A 112 0.06 72.95 -54.85
N ARG A 113 -0.70 73.75 -54.09
CA ARG A 113 -1.55 73.24 -53.00
C ARG A 113 -2.62 72.26 -53.48
N THR A 114 -3.19 72.50 -54.66
CA THR A 114 -4.21 71.61 -55.26
C THR A 114 -3.58 70.28 -55.66
N GLU A 115 -2.39 70.31 -56.28
CA GLU A 115 -1.62 69.10 -56.63
C GLU A 115 -1.23 68.30 -55.37
N GLU A 116 -0.80 68.96 -54.30
CA GLU A 116 -0.52 68.31 -53.01
C GLU A 116 -1.78 67.66 -52.41
N LEU A 117 -2.92 68.35 -52.43
CA LEU A 117 -4.20 67.81 -51.93
C LEU A 117 -4.66 66.61 -52.77
N GLN A 118 -4.48 66.66 -54.10
CA GLN A 118 -4.76 65.52 -54.97
C GLN A 118 -3.83 64.34 -54.67
N GLY A 119 -2.55 64.59 -54.40
CA GLY A 119 -1.59 63.58 -53.95
C GLY A 119 -2.05 62.91 -52.66
N LYS A 120 -2.36 63.71 -51.63
CA LYS A 120 -2.88 63.22 -50.34
C LYS A 120 -4.18 62.42 -50.50
N ARG A 121 -5.10 62.88 -51.35
CA ARG A 121 -6.35 62.17 -51.66
C ARG A 121 -6.08 60.79 -52.26
N LYS A 122 -5.21 60.69 -53.26
CA LYS A 122 -4.83 59.41 -53.87
C LYS A 122 -4.20 58.46 -52.85
N THR A 123 -3.33 58.95 -51.98
CA THR A 123 -2.74 58.14 -50.89
C THR A 123 -3.81 57.65 -49.89
N LEU A 124 -4.79 58.49 -49.54
CA LEU A 124 -5.89 58.05 -48.67
C LEU A 124 -6.78 57.01 -49.34
N GLU A 125 -7.07 57.16 -50.64
CA GLU A 125 -7.84 56.18 -51.41
C GLU A 125 -7.13 54.81 -51.47
N THR A 126 -5.80 54.78 -51.64
CA THR A 126 -5.03 53.52 -51.61
C THR A 126 -4.93 52.89 -50.22
N LEU A 127 -4.81 53.70 -49.16
CA LEU A 127 -4.82 53.19 -47.79
C LEU A 127 -6.20 52.63 -47.41
N LEU A 128 -7.29 53.28 -47.83
CA LEU A 128 -8.65 52.80 -47.61
C LEU A 128 -8.90 51.47 -48.32
N SER A 129 -8.48 51.34 -49.59
CA SER A 129 -8.62 50.07 -50.32
C SER A 129 -7.80 48.95 -49.66
N THR A 130 -6.57 49.24 -49.22
CA THR A 130 -5.71 48.29 -48.50
C THR A 130 -6.33 47.85 -47.18
N LEU A 131 -6.88 48.78 -46.39
CA LEU A 131 -7.56 48.46 -45.13
C LEU A 131 -8.80 47.59 -45.36
N GLN A 132 -9.58 47.87 -46.41
CA GLN A 132 -10.75 47.07 -46.74
C GLN A 132 -10.37 45.63 -47.12
N ILE A 133 -9.30 45.45 -47.91
CA ILE A 133 -8.78 44.11 -48.23
C ILE A 133 -8.32 43.40 -46.95
N LYS A 134 -7.56 44.08 -46.08
CA LYS A 134 -7.08 43.50 -44.82
C LYS A 134 -8.22 43.10 -43.88
N LYS A 135 -9.29 43.88 -43.84
CA LYS A 135 -10.50 43.58 -43.07
C LYS A 135 -11.16 42.27 -43.53
N GLU A 136 -11.31 42.07 -44.83
CA GLU A 136 -11.89 40.84 -45.37
C GLU A 136 -10.96 39.62 -45.21
N GLU A 137 -9.64 39.81 -45.36
CA GLU A 137 -8.64 38.76 -45.04
C GLU A 137 -8.74 38.31 -43.58
N CYS A 138 -8.89 39.24 -42.64
CA CYS A 138 -9.04 38.93 -41.21
C CYS A 138 -10.33 38.13 -40.94
N LYS A 139 -11.47 38.57 -41.49
CA LYS A 139 -12.74 37.85 -41.36
C LYS A 139 -12.66 36.42 -41.91
N GLU A 140 -11.98 36.22 -43.04
CA GLU A 140 -11.85 34.89 -43.62
C GLU A 140 -10.94 33.98 -42.78
N LYS A 141 -9.84 34.52 -42.24
CA LYS A 141 -8.98 33.80 -41.29
C LYS A 141 -9.74 33.38 -40.02
N GLU A 142 -10.59 34.25 -39.49
CA GLU A 142 -11.45 33.95 -38.34
C GLU A 142 -12.46 32.83 -38.66
N ARG A 143 -13.09 32.84 -39.85
CA ARG A 143 -13.98 31.75 -40.27
C ARG A 143 -13.27 30.42 -40.40
N ILE A 144 -12.08 30.41 -41.00
CA ILE A 144 -11.29 29.17 -41.18
C ILE A 144 -10.86 28.61 -39.83
N THR A 145 -10.37 29.46 -38.92
CA THR A 145 -9.97 29.04 -37.57
C THR A 145 -11.16 28.56 -36.75
N ALA A 146 -12.30 29.25 -36.78
CA ALA A 146 -13.52 28.81 -36.12
C ALA A 146 -14.00 27.44 -36.62
N LYS A 147 -14.00 27.23 -37.96
CA LYS A 147 -14.38 25.94 -38.56
C LYS A 147 -13.40 24.82 -38.20
N ARG A 148 -12.10 25.12 -38.13
CA ARG A 148 -11.08 24.16 -37.71
C ARG A 148 -11.26 23.77 -36.24
N ASN A 149 -11.48 24.75 -35.36
CA ASN A 149 -11.69 24.53 -33.94
C ASN A 149 -12.96 23.72 -33.69
N GLN A 150 -14.07 24.05 -34.37
CA GLN A 150 -15.32 23.28 -34.27
C GLN A 150 -15.14 21.81 -34.68
N ARG A 151 -14.34 21.54 -35.72
CA ARG A 151 -14.04 20.15 -36.14
C ARG A 151 -13.18 19.42 -35.10
N ALA A 152 -12.16 20.09 -34.57
CA ALA A 152 -11.30 19.52 -33.53
C ALA A 152 -12.10 19.21 -32.26
N GLU A 153 -12.99 20.11 -31.84
CA GLU A 153 -13.85 19.92 -30.67
C GLU A 153 -14.82 18.74 -30.86
N LYS A 154 -15.47 18.63 -32.02
CA LYS A 154 -16.30 17.47 -32.35
C LYS A 154 -15.52 16.16 -32.33
N GLN A 155 -14.30 16.17 -32.88
CA GLN A 155 -13.45 14.98 -32.89
C GLN A 155 -13.03 14.57 -31.48
N ILE A 156 -12.65 15.52 -30.63
CA ILE A 156 -12.32 15.26 -29.22
C ILE A 156 -13.55 14.75 -28.47
N SER A 157 -14.72 15.35 -28.69
CA SER A 157 -15.98 14.90 -28.08
C SER A 157 -16.28 13.44 -28.42
N PHE A 158 -16.14 13.06 -29.70
CA PHE A 158 -16.36 11.67 -30.14
C PHE A 158 -15.35 10.71 -29.52
N GLN A 159 -14.06 11.08 -29.49
CA GLN A 159 -13.02 10.27 -28.86
C GLN A 159 -13.23 10.09 -27.35
N LEU A 160 -13.69 11.13 -26.65
CA LEU A 160 -14.03 11.05 -25.23
C LEU A 160 -15.23 10.12 -24.99
N GLU A 161 -16.25 10.20 -25.84
CA GLU A 161 -17.43 9.32 -25.75
C GLU A 161 -17.07 7.85 -25.99
N ASP A 162 -16.27 7.56 -27.02
CA ASP A 162 -15.75 6.21 -27.29
C ASP A 162 -14.92 5.68 -26.11
N SER A 163 -14.01 6.51 -25.57
CA SER A 163 -13.18 6.14 -24.42
C SER A 163 -14.01 5.91 -23.16
N LEU A 164 -15.06 6.72 -22.93
CA LEU A 164 -15.97 6.57 -21.81
C LEU A 164 -16.74 5.25 -21.93
N GLN A 165 -17.30 4.96 -23.11
CA GLN A 165 -18.01 3.71 -23.37
C GLN A 165 -17.09 2.48 -23.21
N ALA A 166 -15.86 2.57 -23.70
CA ALA A 166 -14.86 1.52 -23.53
C ALA A 166 -14.54 1.30 -22.03
N ALA A 167 -14.32 2.37 -21.27
CA ALA A 167 -14.08 2.29 -19.83
C ALA A 167 -15.27 1.69 -19.07
N GLN A 168 -16.50 2.11 -19.41
CA GLN A 168 -17.73 1.58 -18.82
C GLN A 168 -17.87 0.07 -19.10
N SER A 169 -17.60 -0.35 -20.33
CA SER A 169 -17.66 -1.78 -20.71
C SER A 169 -16.62 -2.61 -19.97
N ALA A 170 -15.40 -2.08 -19.79
CA ALA A 170 -14.34 -2.74 -19.04
C ALA A 170 -14.70 -2.86 -17.55
N MET A 171 -15.30 -1.82 -16.97
CA MET A 171 -15.79 -1.84 -15.59
C MET A 171 -16.84 -2.93 -15.39
N ASN A 172 -17.83 -3.02 -16.28
CA ASN A 172 -18.86 -4.06 -16.22
C ASN A 172 -18.28 -5.48 -16.30
N VAL A 173 -17.24 -5.68 -17.14
CA VAL A 173 -16.54 -6.98 -17.22
C VAL A 173 -15.80 -7.30 -15.92
N CYS A 174 -15.17 -6.31 -15.31
CA CYS A 174 -14.51 -6.47 -14.00
C CYS A 174 -15.53 -6.82 -12.91
N ASP A 175 -16.66 -6.11 -12.84
CA ASP A 175 -17.72 -6.37 -11.86
C ASP A 175 -18.28 -7.80 -11.99
N LEU A 176 -18.50 -8.26 -13.22
CA LEU A 176 -18.93 -9.64 -13.46
C LEU A 176 -17.90 -10.66 -12.99
N ARG A 177 -16.60 -10.39 -13.20
CA ARG A 177 -15.52 -11.27 -12.72
C ARG A 177 -15.42 -11.27 -11.20
N LEU A 178 -15.57 -10.12 -10.56
CA LEU A 178 -15.59 -9.99 -9.11
C LEU A 178 -16.75 -10.76 -8.48
N SER A 179 -17.96 -10.66 -9.07
CA SER A 179 -19.11 -11.44 -8.62
C SER A 179 -18.83 -12.94 -8.68
N LYS A 180 -18.29 -13.44 -9.80
CA LYS A 180 -17.95 -14.86 -9.95
C LYS A 180 -16.92 -15.33 -8.92
N LEU A 181 -15.89 -14.53 -8.67
CA LEU A 181 -14.87 -14.86 -7.67
C LEU A 181 -15.46 -14.86 -6.27
N LYS A 182 -16.36 -13.93 -5.96
CA LYS A 182 -17.06 -13.89 -4.67
C LYS A 182 -17.90 -15.15 -4.46
N ASP A 183 -18.67 -15.56 -5.46
CA ASP A 183 -19.47 -16.79 -5.41
C ASP A 183 -18.58 -18.03 -5.19
N GLU A 184 -17.40 -18.07 -5.82
CA GLU A 184 -16.46 -19.18 -5.65
C GLU A 184 -15.84 -19.18 -4.26
N VAL A 185 -15.47 -18.02 -3.72
CA VAL A 185 -14.99 -17.90 -2.33
C VAL A 185 -16.04 -18.37 -1.35
N GLU A 186 -17.30 -17.97 -1.53
CA GLU A 186 -18.40 -18.41 -0.66
C GLU A 186 -18.60 -19.94 -0.72
N LYS A 187 -18.51 -20.55 -1.90
CA LYS A 187 -18.54 -22.02 -2.05
C LYS A 187 -17.38 -22.71 -1.35
N GLN A 188 -16.16 -22.20 -1.50
CA GLN A 188 -15.01 -22.78 -0.81
C GLN A 188 -15.10 -22.60 0.71
N HIS A 189 -15.62 -21.47 1.17
CA HIS A 189 -15.83 -21.22 2.58
C HIS A 189 -16.87 -22.17 3.20
N ALA A 190 -17.97 -22.45 2.48
CA ALA A 190 -18.94 -23.46 2.89
C ALA A 190 -18.30 -24.84 3.02
N ARG A 191 -17.50 -25.27 2.03
CA ARG A 191 -16.78 -26.55 2.08
C ARG A 191 -15.83 -26.64 3.28
N ILE A 192 -15.06 -25.59 3.54
CA ILE A 192 -14.14 -25.55 4.70
C ILE A 192 -14.93 -25.68 6.00
N SER A 193 -16.10 -25.04 6.08
CA SER A 193 -16.97 -25.13 7.26
C SER A 193 -17.46 -26.58 7.48
N ASP A 194 -17.90 -27.26 6.41
CA ASP A 194 -18.32 -28.66 6.48
C ASP A 194 -17.19 -29.58 6.96
N TRP A 195 -15.98 -29.41 6.41
CA TRP A 195 -14.80 -30.18 6.83
C TRP A 195 -14.38 -29.91 8.27
N THR A 196 -14.54 -28.66 8.71
CA THR A 196 -14.26 -28.24 10.09
C THR A 196 -15.20 -28.97 11.06
N ILE A 197 -16.50 -29.01 10.75
CA ILE A 197 -17.49 -29.73 11.55
C ILE A 197 -17.15 -31.23 11.62
N LEU A 198 -16.83 -31.85 10.48
CA LEU A 198 -16.47 -33.27 10.44
C LEU A 198 -15.21 -33.55 11.27
N ARG A 199 -14.16 -32.75 11.09
CA ARG A 199 -12.91 -32.87 11.84
C ARG A 199 -13.17 -32.75 13.34
N ASP A 200 -13.95 -31.76 13.77
CA ASP A 200 -14.22 -31.52 15.18
C ASP A 200 -15.07 -32.64 15.80
N GLY A 201 -16.01 -33.20 15.02
CA GLY A 201 -16.73 -34.42 15.37
C GLY A 201 -15.80 -35.62 15.56
N LEU A 202 -14.90 -35.87 14.61
CA LEU A 202 -13.91 -36.95 14.70
C LEU A 202 -12.95 -36.74 15.88
N GLN A 203 -12.47 -35.52 16.10
CA GLN A 203 -11.59 -35.19 17.21
C GLN A 203 -12.29 -35.45 18.55
N THR A 204 -13.58 -35.13 18.65
CA THR A 204 -14.40 -35.44 19.83
C THR A 204 -14.49 -36.95 20.06
N LEU A 205 -14.75 -37.74 19.00
CA LEU A 205 -14.78 -39.20 19.12
C LEU A 205 -13.43 -39.79 19.53
N VAL A 206 -12.33 -39.32 18.94
CA VAL A 206 -10.97 -39.76 19.29
C VAL A 206 -10.64 -39.43 20.73
N THR A 207 -10.94 -38.22 21.20
CA THR A 207 -10.66 -37.80 22.58
C THR A 207 -11.49 -38.58 23.61
N VAL A 208 -12.78 -38.82 23.34
CA VAL A 208 -13.64 -39.66 24.19
C VAL A 208 -13.12 -41.10 24.23
N THR A 209 -12.77 -41.65 23.07
CA THR A 209 -12.21 -43.00 22.98
C THR A 209 -10.92 -43.08 23.78
N HIS A 210 -9.96 -42.18 23.54
CA HIS A 210 -8.68 -42.17 24.24
C HIS A 210 -8.81 -42.03 25.77
N ARG A 211 -9.75 -41.20 26.27
CA ARG A 211 -10.03 -41.09 27.71
C ARG A 211 -10.58 -42.40 28.31
N ASN A 212 -11.32 -43.18 27.51
CA ASN A 212 -11.92 -44.43 27.98
C ASN A 212 -10.97 -45.63 27.85
N MET A 213 -9.99 -45.56 26.94
CA MET A 213 -8.98 -46.59 26.74
C MET A 213 -8.11 -46.74 27.99
N GLN A 214 -7.97 -47.98 28.45
CA GLN A 214 -7.09 -48.36 29.55
C GLN A 214 -5.75 -48.90 29.03
N TYR A 215 -5.36 -48.45 27.84
CA TYR A 215 -4.11 -48.84 27.21
C TYR A 215 -3.65 -47.74 26.24
N ARG A 216 -2.34 -47.68 26.04
CA ARG A 216 -1.66 -46.81 25.09
C ARG A 216 -0.97 -47.70 24.07
N LEU A 217 -1.29 -47.49 22.80
CA LEU A 217 -0.59 -48.14 21.71
C LEU A 217 0.81 -47.55 21.56
N LEU A 218 1.85 -48.39 21.60
CA LEU A 218 3.24 -47.96 21.45
C LEU A 218 3.73 -48.13 20.01
N SER A 219 3.50 -49.31 19.43
CA SER A 219 3.87 -49.61 18.05
C SER A 219 2.98 -50.69 17.44
N VAL A 220 2.81 -50.62 16.12
CA VAL A 220 2.11 -51.62 15.31
C VAL A 220 3.03 -52.00 14.15
N SER A 221 3.25 -53.29 13.96
CA SER A 221 3.91 -53.86 12.79
C SER A 221 2.99 -54.91 12.12
N SER A 222 3.44 -55.52 11.03
CA SER A 222 2.67 -56.55 10.32
C SER A 222 2.44 -57.83 11.13
N SER A 223 3.25 -58.07 12.16
CA SER A 223 3.21 -59.31 12.95
C SER A 223 3.37 -59.07 14.45
N GLU A 224 3.45 -57.82 14.90
CA GLU A 224 3.66 -57.47 16.31
C GLU A 224 2.89 -56.20 16.69
N LEU A 225 2.24 -56.25 17.85
CA LEU A 225 1.51 -55.15 18.45
C LEU A 225 2.05 -54.90 19.86
N CYS A 226 2.63 -53.72 20.09
CA CYS A 226 3.15 -53.35 21.41
C CYS A 226 2.20 -52.36 22.08
N LEU A 227 1.72 -52.72 23.28
CA LEU A 227 0.77 -51.96 24.07
C LEU A 227 1.36 -51.65 25.45
N GLU A 228 0.93 -50.53 26.01
CA GLU A 228 1.14 -50.18 27.40
C GLU A 228 -0.23 -50.16 28.08
N LEU A 229 -0.49 -51.16 28.90
CA LEU A 229 -1.71 -51.34 29.66
C LEU A 229 -1.66 -50.44 30.89
N LEU A 230 -2.69 -49.60 31.05
CA LEU A 230 -2.78 -48.59 32.11
C LEU A 230 -3.73 -49.10 33.21
N PRO A 231 -3.22 -49.43 34.42
CA PRO A 231 -4.07 -49.84 35.53
C PRO A 231 -5.00 -48.68 35.90
N ARG A 232 -6.32 -48.87 35.81
CA ARG A 232 -7.28 -47.85 36.27
C ARG A 232 -7.17 -47.70 37.78
N ALA A 233 -6.89 -46.48 38.23
CA ALA A 233 -7.18 -45.94 39.57
C ALA A 233 -7.25 -46.99 40.69
N ALA A 234 -6.22 -47.83 40.81
CA ALA A 234 -5.95 -48.48 42.07
C ALA A 234 -5.57 -47.37 43.06
N GLU A 235 -5.96 -47.49 44.33
CA GLU A 235 -5.58 -46.52 45.37
C GLU A 235 -4.06 -46.32 45.49
N LYS A 236 -3.27 -47.19 44.84
CA LYS A 236 -1.82 -47.24 44.81
C LYS A 236 -1.32 -47.05 43.37
N SER A 237 -0.29 -46.24 43.19
CA SER A 237 0.30 -45.91 41.89
C SER A 237 1.11 -47.09 41.33
N LEU A 238 0.46 -47.97 40.55
CA LEU A 238 1.15 -48.99 39.77
C LEU A 238 1.70 -48.39 38.48
N GLU A 239 2.91 -48.79 38.11
CA GLU A 239 3.46 -48.44 36.79
C GLU A 239 2.67 -49.13 35.66
N PRO A 240 2.59 -48.51 34.47
CA PRO A 240 1.99 -49.14 33.30
C PRO A 240 2.64 -50.47 32.91
N LEU A 241 1.82 -51.44 32.49
CA LEU A 241 2.28 -52.76 32.09
C LEU A 241 2.51 -52.82 30.59
N ARG A 242 3.76 -52.97 30.14
CA ARG A 242 4.06 -53.10 28.71
C ARG A 242 3.92 -54.56 28.25
N VAL A 243 3.21 -54.76 27.15
CA VAL A 243 2.99 -56.07 26.53
C VAL A 243 3.28 -56.02 25.02
N SER A 244 3.86 -57.09 24.47
CA SER A 244 3.93 -57.33 23.02
C SER A 244 3.02 -58.50 22.67
N ILE A 245 2.29 -58.37 21.58
CA ILE A 245 1.49 -59.44 21.01
C ILE A 245 2.04 -59.71 19.63
N THR A 246 2.66 -60.87 19.46
CA THR A 246 3.12 -61.34 18.15
C THR A 246 2.06 -62.23 17.54
N MET A 247 1.77 -62.01 16.26
CA MET A 247 0.74 -62.71 15.50
C MET A 247 1.40 -63.59 14.46
N THR A 248 1.03 -64.86 14.41
CA THR A 248 1.52 -65.80 13.40
C THR A 248 0.57 -65.83 12.20
N THR A 249 1.03 -66.40 11.09
CA THR A 249 0.19 -66.62 9.91
C THR A 249 -0.85 -67.74 10.10
N SER A 250 -0.81 -68.46 11.24
CA SER A 250 -1.68 -69.58 11.59
C SER A 250 -2.91 -69.21 12.46
N ASP A 251 -3.28 -67.92 12.56
CA ASP A 251 -4.35 -67.41 13.46
C ASP A 251 -4.06 -67.60 14.97
N GLU A 252 -2.77 -67.69 15.31
CA GLU A 252 -2.29 -67.81 16.69
C GLU A 252 -1.59 -66.51 17.12
N PHE A 253 -1.65 -66.24 18.42
CA PHE A 253 -0.93 -65.13 19.03
C PHE A 253 -0.02 -65.65 20.15
N HIS A 254 1.07 -64.92 20.36
CA HIS A 254 1.94 -65.04 21.50
C HIS A 254 2.05 -63.68 22.19
N LEU A 255 1.49 -63.57 23.40
CA LEU A 255 1.50 -62.38 24.23
C LEU A 255 2.63 -62.50 25.24
N GLN A 256 3.54 -61.52 25.26
CA GLN A 256 4.64 -61.45 26.20
C GLN A 256 4.55 -60.16 27.04
N VAL A 257 4.70 -60.30 28.34
CA VAL A 257 4.78 -59.18 29.29
C VAL A 257 6.25 -58.75 29.43
N PHE A 258 6.54 -57.46 29.26
CA PHE A 258 7.90 -56.94 29.46
C PHE A 258 8.18 -56.72 30.94
N GLN A 259 9.18 -57.45 31.45
CA GLN A 259 9.53 -57.51 32.87
C GLN A 259 9.98 -56.17 33.47
N GLY A 260 10.62 -55.31 32.67
CA GLY A 260 11.42 -54.16 33.12
C GLY A 260 10.68 -52.94 33.70
N THR A 261 9.37 -53.00 33.92
CA THR A 261 8.58 -51.88 34.48
C THR A 261 7.57 -52.33 35.54
N ALA A 262 7.05 -53.55 35.43
CA ALA A 262 5.92 -53.99 36.25
C ALA A 262 6.25 -55.03 37.32
N GLY A 263 7.43 -55.68 37.26
CA GLY A 263 7.80 -56.70 38.24
C GLY A 263 6.90 -57.94 38.26
N LEU A 264 6.08 -58.15 37.23
CA LEU A 264 5.33 -59.39 37.02
C LEU A 264 6.27 -60.47 36.44
N VAL A 265 5.97 -61.75 36.71
CA VAL A 265 6.65 -62.87 36.03
C VAL A 265 6.49 -62.69 34.52
N GLU A 266 7.53 -63.02 33.74
CA GLU A 266 7.42 -63.11 32.28
C GLU A 266 6.41 -64.22 31.95
N GLU A 267 5.15 -63.84 31.88
CA GLU A 267 4.06 -64.69 31.45
C GLU A 267 3.95 -64.55 29.94
N ALA A 268 4.25 -65.65 29.26
CA ALA A 268 3.91 -65.85 27.87
C ALA A 268 2.53 -66.51 27.81
N VAL A 269 1.59 -65.89 27.10
CA VAL A 269 0.26 -66.46 26.85
C VAL A 269 0.11 -66.71 25.36
N ASP A 270 -0.01 -67.97 25.01
CA ASP A 270 -0.31 -68.42 23.65
C ASP A 270 -1.80 -68.73 23.49
N GLY A 271 -2.36 -68.43 22.33
CA GLY A 271 -3.75 -68.77 22.05
C GLY A 271 -4.18 -68.43 20.63
N ARG A 272 -5.48 -68.57 20.36
CA ARG A 272 -6.06 -68.14 19.08
C ARG A 272 -6.29 -66.65 19.07
N PHE A 273 -6.10 -65.98 17.93
CA PHE A 273 -6.21 -64.52 17.83
C PHE A 273 -7.53 -63.96 18.40
N ARG A 274 -8.65 -64.68 18.26
CA ARG A 274 -9.95 -64.28 18.82
C ARG A 274 -9.99 -64.19 20.35
N GLN A 275 -9.03 -64.78 21.04
CA GLN A 275 -8.92 -64.82 22.51
C GLN A 275 -7.96 -63.76 23.06
N VAL A 276 -7.29 -62.97 22.22
CA VAL A 276 -6.32 -61.94 22.64
C VAL A 276 -6.93 -60.97 23.65
N SER A 277 -8.18 -60.54 23.44
CA SER A 277 -8.86 -59.64 24.37
C SER A 277 -9.05 -60.26 25.76
N ALA A 278 -9.42 -61.55 25.82
CA ALA A 278 -9.57 -62.27 27.08
C ALA A 278 -8.21 -62.45 27.77
N ALA A 279 -7.16 -62.81 27.02
CA ALA A 279 -5.80 -62.93 27.54
C ALA A 279 -5.27 -61.60 28.10
N LEU A 280 -5.51 -60.47 27.42
CA LEU A 280 -5.13 -59.15 27.92
C LEU A 280 -5.85 -58.77 29.21
N VAL A 281 -7.14 -59.09 29.33
CA VAL A 281 -7.92 -58.86 30.55
C VAL A 281 -7.37 -59.74 31.69
N GLU A 282 -7.09 -61.01 31.44
CA GLU A 282 -6.55 -61.93 32.43
C GLU A 282 -5.17 -61.47 32.95
N VAL A 283 -4.27 -61.07 32.04
CA VAL A 283 -2.96 -60.51 32.39
C VAL A 283 -3.12 -59.24 33.23
N MET A 284 -4.06 -58.35 32.86
CA MET A 284 -4.35 -57.15 33.63
C MET A 284 -4.93 -57.46 35.03
N GLU A 285 -5.87 -58.40 35.14
CA GLU A 285 -6.46 -58.82 36.41
C GLU A 285 -5.42 -59.45 37.34
N ARG A 286 -4.50 -60.27 36.80
CA ARG A 286 -3.36 -60.81 37.56
C ARG A 286 -2.44 -59.69 38.04
N TYR A 287 -2.11 -58.73 37.18
CA TYR A 287 -1.28 -57.60 37.56
C TYR A 287 -1.92 -56.75 38.67
N ILE A 288 -3.22 -56.46 38.55
CA ILE A 288 -3.98 -55.71 39.56
C ILE A 288 -4.09 -56.49 40.88
N SER A 289 -4.32 -57.81 40.84
CA SER A 289 -4.45 -58.63 42.05
C SER A 289 -3.14 -58.72 42.86
N GLN A 290 -1.99 -58.59 42.19
CA GLN A 290 -0.68 -58.47 42.85
C GLN A 290 -0.29 -57.02 43.19
N GLY A 291 -1.21 -56.07 42.98
CA GLY A 291 -0.92 -54.64 43.00
C GLY A 291 -0.35 -54.12 44.32
N GLU A 292 -0.73 -54.68 45.46
CA GLU A 292 -0.17 -54.25 46.76
C GLU A 292 1.31 -54.58 46.90
N MET A 293 1.71 -55.78 46.46
CA MET A 293 3.09 -56.23 46.49
C MET A 293 3.93 -55.43 45.48
N LEU A 294 3.42 -55.31 44.25
CA LEU A 294 4.15 -54.69 43.15
C LEU A 294 4.31 -53.18 43.36
N SER A 295 3.29 -52.49 43.89
CA SER A 295 3.41 -51.07 44.24
C SER A 295 4.43 -50.82 45.37
N GLU A 296 4.51 -51.70 46.37
CA GLU A 296 5.51 -51.60 47.43
C GLU A 296 6.92 -51.87 46.89
N ILE A 297 7.09 -52.89 46.05
CA ILE A 297 8.38 -53.19 45.41
C ILE A 297 8.81 -52.03 44.50
N GLN A 298 7.90 -51.46 43.69
CA GLN A 298 8.16 -50.28 42.86
C GLN A 298 8.55 -49.06 43.72
N ALA A 299 7.83 -48.82 44.83
CA ALA A 299 8.17 -47.77 45.77
C ALA A 299 9.55 -47.98 46.41
N LEU A 300 9.92 -49.20 46.78
CA LEU A 300 11.24 -49.53 47.31
C LEU A 300 12.33 -49.36 46.25
N HIS A 301 12.06 -49.73 44.99
CA HIS A 301 12.98 -49.57 43.86
C HIS A 301 13.33 -48.11 43.60
N SER A 302 12.37 -47.19 43.81
CA SER A 302 12.65 -45.74 43.70
C SER A 302 13.58 -45.21 44.80
N ARG A 303 13.72 -45.91 45.93
CA ARG A 303 14.45 -45.45 47.12
C ARG A 303 15.74 -46.21 47.38
N PHE A 304 15.84 -47.44 46.89
CA PHE A 304 16.90 -48.38 47.21
C PHE A 304 17.37 -49.10 45.95
N ALA A 305 18.65 -49.45 45.90
CA ALA A 305 19.18 -50.32 44.85
C ALA A 305 18.70 -51.76 45.12
N ILE A 306 17.51 -52.08 44.60
CA ILE A 306 16.92 -53.39 44.69
C ILE A 306 16.70 -53.98 43.29
N ASP A 307 16.93 -55.27 43.15
CA ASP A 307 16.52 -56.05 41.98
C ASP A 307 15.40 -56.99 42.41
N TRP A 308 14.32 -57.05 41.64
CA TRP A 308 13.21 -57.96 41.90
C TRP A 308 13.22 -59.08 40.87
N CYS A 309 13.19 -60.32 41.35
CA CYS A 309 13.11 -61.54 40.56
C CYS A 309 11.74 -62.20 40.80
N PRO A 310 10.73 -61.92 39.94
CA PRO A 310 9.35 -62.34 40.18
C PRO A 310 9.18 -63.87 40.20
N ALA A 311 9.87 -64.58 39.31
CA ALA A 311 9.77 -66.04 39.16
C ALA A 311 10.17 -66.80 40.44
N GLU A 312 11.12 -66.26 41.19
CA GLU A 312 11.61 -66.84 42.45
C GLU A 312 10.99 -66.18 43.69
N LYS A 313 10.12 -65.18 43.49
CA LYS A 313 9.64 -64.25 44.52
C LYS A 313 10.79 -63.70 45.38
N LEU A 314 11.89 -63.34 44.72
CA LEU A 314 13.15 -62.96 45.36
C LEU A 314 13.44 -61.47 45.16
N LEU A 315 13.62 -60.75 46.25
CA LEU A 315 14.07 -59.36 46.27
C LEU A 315 15.54 -59.32 46.69
N ILE A 316 16.39 -58.81 45.81
CA ILE A 316 17.82 -58.63 46.02
C ILE A 316 18.02 -57.17 46.39
N PHE A 317 18.57 -56.90 47.57
CA PHE A 317 18.83 -55.54 48.04
C PHE A 317 20.33 -55.32 48.18
N LEU A 318 20.87 -54.36 47.43
CA LEU A 318 22.24 -53.90 47.57
C LEU A 318 22.30 -52.86 48.69
N LYS A 319 22.65 -53.32 49.89
CA LYS A 319 22.75 -52.46 51.08
C LYS A 319 23.98 -51.53 51.01
N THR A 320 25.10 -52.06 50.54
CA THR A 320 26.35 -51.32 50.29
C THR A 320 27.04 -51.90 49.06
N ALA A 321 28.05 -51.22 48.51
CA ALA A 321 28.80 -51.71 47.35
C ALA A 321 29.38 -53.13 47.51
N THR A 322 29.47 -53.65 48.74
CA THR A 322 30.02 -54.97 49.04
C THR A 322 29.03 -55.92 49.71
N THR A 323 27.82 -55.46 50.09
CA THR A 323 26.84 -56.27 50.83
C THR A 323 25.52 -56.38 50.08
N VAL A 324 25.14 -57.62 49.74
CA VAL A 324 23.91 -57.96 49.03
C VAL A 324 23.04 -58.86 49.91
N CYS A 325 21.78 -58.49 50.08
CA CYS A 325 20.78 -59.24 50.83
C CYS A 325 19.78 -59.88 49.87
N HIS A 326 19.49 -61.16 50.04
CA HIS A 326 18.47 -61.89 49.27
C HIS A 326 17.27 -62.15 50.17
N LEU A 327 16.10 -61.61 49.83
CA LEU A 327 14.86 -61.71 50.60
C LEU A 327 13.78 -62.44 49.79
N ARG A 328 13.17 -63.47 50.36
CA ARG A 328 11.98 -64.11 49.79
C ARG A 328 10.74 -63.36 50.21
N VAL A 329 9.92 -62.96 49.24
CA VAL A 329 8.65 -62.30 49.49
C VAL A 329 7.52 -63.33 49.42
N GLU A 330 6.78 -63.48 50.50
CA GLU A 330 5.62 -64.37 50.56
C GLU A 330 4.37 -63.73 49.96
N GLU A 331 3.42 -64.57 49.58
CA GLU A 331 2.15 -64.13 49.02
C GLU A 331 1.38 -63.25 50.01
N GLY A 332 0.81 -62.16 49.50
CA GLY A 332 0.07 -61.21 50.32
C GLY A 332 0.90 -60.15 51.04
N TYR A 333 2.22 -60.10 50.81
CA TYR A 333 3.05 -58.98 51.24
C TYR A 333 2.63 -57.70 50.50
N PRO A 334 2.57 -56.51 51.14
CA PRO A 334 2.98 -56.22 52.53
C PRO A 334 1.88 -56.43 53.59
N SER A 335 0.63 -56.62 53.20
CA SER A 335 -0.53 -56.55 54.11
C SER A 335 -0.66 -57.76 55.04
N HIS A 336 -0.52 -58.97 54.52
CA HIS A 336 -0.67 -60.23 55.27
C HIS A 336 0.42 -61.27 54.99
N GLY A 337 1.27 -61.04 53.99
CA GLY A 337 2.50 -61.80 53.73
C GLY A 337 3.72 -61.16 54.39
N ARG A 338 4.86 -61.85 54.33
CA ARG A 338 6.12 -61.42 54.96
C ARG A 338 7.29 -61.51 53.99
N ALA A 339 8.30 -60.67 54.21
CA ALA A 339 9.60 -60.80 53.57
C ALA A 339 10.56 -61.54 54.51
N THR A 340 11.15 -62.64 54.05
CA THR A 340 12.04 -63.50 54.83
C THR A 340 13.45 -63.45 54.23
N LEU A 341 14.45 -63.08 55.03
CA LEU A 341 15.84 -63.04 54.61
C LEU A 341 16.36 -64.47 54.32
N LEU A 342 16.73 -64.73 53.07
CA LEU A 342 17.30 -66.00 52.64
C LEU A 342 18.82 -66.06 52.81
N SER A 343 19.52 -65.01 52.38
CA SER A 343 20.97 -64.95 52.52
C SER A 343 21.53 -63.54 52.52
N VAL A 344 22.71 -63.37 53.11
CA VAL A 344 23.50 -62.14 53.04
C VAL A 344 24.87 -62.49 52.50
N ARG A 345 25.31 -61.79 51.45
CA ARG A 345 26.64 -61.94 50.88
C ARG A 345 27.44 -60.67 51.15
N LYS A 346 28.67 -60.82 51.64
CA LYS A 346 29.62 -59.72 51.83
C LYS A 346 30.91 -60.03 51.08
N ASP A 347 31.33 -59.12 50.21
CA ASP A 347 32.51 -59.29 49.34
C ASP A 347 32.44 -60.60 48.52
N GLY A 348 31.23 -60.97 48.09
CA GLY A 348 30.95 -62.21 47.35
C GLY A 348 30.83 -63.48 48.21
N ASN A 349 31.24 -63.45 49.48
CA ASN A 349 31.18 -64.59 50.39
C ASN A 349 29.83 -64.67 51.11
N LEU A 350 29.26 -65.88 51.19
CA LEU A 350 28.04 -66.15 51.95
C LEU A 350 28.34 -65.99 53.44
N LEU A 351 27.65 -65.05 54.10
CA LEU A 351 27.66 -64.97 55.55
C LEU A 351 26.71 -66.01 56.10
N ASP A 352 27.10 -66.67 57.18
CA ASP A 352 26.22 -67.62 57.86
C ASP A 352 25.05 -66.84 58.48
N ILE A 353 23.84 -67.14 58.00
CA ILE A 353 22.60 -66.49 58.44
C ILE A 353 21.98 -67.30 59.60
N THR A 354 22.56 -68.42 60.03
CA THR A 354 21.99 -69.21 61.14
C THR A 354 21.96 -68.45 62.47
N ASP A 355 22.85 -67.47 62.68
CA ASP A 355 22.81 -66.52 63.80
C ASP A 355 21.78 -65.38 63.61
N LEU A 356 21.22 -65.25 62.40
CA LEU A 356 20.23 -64.24 62.01
C LEU A 356 18.84 -64.85 61.74
N GLN A 357 18.75 -66.17 61.59
CA GLN A 357 17.51 -66.94 61.47
C GLN A 357 16.87 -67.12 62.85
N VAL A 358 15.95 -66.22 63.16
CA VAL A 358 15.12 -66.29 64.36
C VAL A 358 14.23 -67.55 64.35
N ARG A 359 14.42 -68.43 65.33
CA ARG A 359 13.50 -69.54 65.63
C ARG A 359 12.18 -68.98 66.20
N LYS A 360 11.12 -69.13 65.41
CA LYS A 360 9.66 -69.06 65.69
C LYS A 360 9.11 -67.91 66.57
N SER A 361 8.17 -67.20 65.93
CA SER A 361 6.98 -66.55 66.51
C SER A 361 7.19 -65.65 67.73
N GLU A 362 7.91 -64.56 67.55
CA GLU A 362 7.60 -63.29 68.19
C GLU A 362 8.22 -62.17 67.36
N LYS A 363 7.54 -61.02 67.34
CA LYS A 363 7.88 -59.82 66.58
C LYS A 363 9.37 -59.48 66.70
N LEU A 364 10.17 -59.78 65.68
CA LEU A 364 11.62 -59.61 65.73
C LEU A 364 12.15 -58.78 64.55
N LEU A 365 11.97 -57.47 64.67
CA LEU A 365 12.93 -56.45 64.25
C LEU A 365 13.59 -55.79 65.48
N LEU A 366 13.56 -56.47 66.64
CA LEU A 366 14.13 -55.99 67.91
C LEU A 366 15.49 -56.63 68.28
N GLN A 367 15.99 -57.61 67.50
CA GLN A 367 17.34 -58.19 67.75
C GLN A 367 18.38 -57.86 66.67
N PHE A 368 17.99 -57.39 65.48
CA PHE A 368 18.94 -56.81 64.52
C PHE A 368 19.52 -55.47 65.00
N THR A 369 18.82 -54.77 65.90
CA THR A 369 19.32 -53.57 66.59
C THR A 369 20.26 -53.94 67.76
N ASN A 370 19.97 -55.00 68.51
CA ASN A 370 20.74 -55.31 69.73
C ASN A 370 22.10 -56.02 69.47
N SER A 371 22.22 -56.88 68.45
CA SER A 371 23.53 -57.48 68.10
C SER A 371 24.48 -56.50 67.42
N TYR A 372 23.97 -55.43 66.79
CA TYR A 372 24.79 -54.36 66.23
C TYR A 372 25.18 -53.28 67.24
N CYS A 373 24.49 -53.17 68.39
CA CYS A 373 24.95 -52.32 69.52
C CYS A 373 26.20 -52.89 70.21
N PHE A 374 26.37 -54.22 70.27
CA PHE A 374 27.55 -54.81 70.89
C PHE A 374 28.81 -54.72 70.01
N PHE A 375 28.66 -54.90 68.69
CA PHE A 375 29.82 -54.85 67.77
C PHE A 375 30.29 -53.42 67.45
N THR A 376 29.43 -52.42 67.59
CA THR A 376 29.80 -51.00 67.40
C THR A 376 30.44 -50.38 68.64
N SER A 377 30.25 -50.91 69.85
CA SER A 377 30.94 -50.42 71.05
C SER A 377 32.44 -50.76 71.09
N HIS A 378 32.89 -51.84 70.43
CA HIS A 378 34.31 -52.22 70.44
C HIS A 378 35.13 -51.57 69.32
N VAL A 379 34.48 -51.06 68.27
CA VAL A 379 35.14 -50.40 67.12
C VAL A 379 35.00 -48.88 67.16
N ALA A 380 34.02 -48.31 67.88
CA ALA A 380 33.86 -46.86 68.04
C ALA A 380 34.83 -46.21 69.05
N LYS A 381 35.81 -46.94 69.59
CA LYS A 381 36.92 -46.33 70.36
C LYS A 381 37.93 -45.61 69.47
N HIS A 382 37.87 -45.81 68.15
CA HIS A 382 38.69 -45.11 67.18
C HIS A 382 37.84 -44.69 65.97
N ARG A 383 37.63 -43.37 65.84
CA ARG A 383 37.05 -42.60 64.70
C ARG A 383 35.59 -42.16 64.87
N ASN A 384 35.45 -40.86 65.17
CA ASN A 384 34.23 -40.06 65.04
C ASN A 384 33.72 -40.05 63.59
N LEU A 385 32.57 -40.66 63.28
CA LEU A 385 31.75 -40.36 62.09
C LEU A 385 30.29 -40.84 62.27
N PRO A 386 29.27 -40.12 61.75
CA PRO A 386 27.84 -40.38 62.01
C PRO A 386 27.19 -41.26 60.92
N ILE A 387 26.73 -42.47 61.28
CA ILE A 387 26.07 -43.42 60.35
C ILE A 387 24.74 -43.94 60.95
N ILE A 388 23.99 -43.10 61.66
CA ILE A 388 22.81 -43.58 62.44
C ILE A 388 21.46 -43.24 61.78
N LEU A 389 21.38 -42.31 60.84
CA LEU A 389 20.07 -41.80 60.36
C LEU A 389 19.45 -42.54 59.16
N VAL A 390 20.21 -43.29 58.36
CA VAL A 390 19.67 -43.97 57.15
C VAL A 390 18.93 -45.27 57.51
N PHE A 391 19.24 -45.88 58.66
CA PHE A 391 18.71 -47.19 59.05
C PHE A 391 17.35 -47.14 59.74
N ALA A 392 17.03 -46.04 60.42
CA ALA A 392 15.75 -45.88 61.11
C ALA A 392 14.56 -45.86 60.14
N ASP A 393 14.72 -45.28 58.95
CA ASP A 393 13.62 -45.10 57.99
C ASP A 393 13.25 -46.39 57.23
N PHE A 394 14.22 -47.29 57.03
CA PHE A 394 13.99 -48.64 56.50
C PHE A 394 13.36 -49.56 57.56
N CYS A 395 13.75 -49.45 58.83
CA CYS A 395 13.21 -50.29 59.91
C CYS A 395 11.84 -49.84 60.42
N THR A 396 11.54 -48.54 60.42
CA THR A 396 10.25 -47.99 60.93
C THR A 396 9.06 -48.27 60.02
N LYS A 397 9.26 -48.45 58.71
CA LYS A 397 8.19 -48.89 57.81
C LYS A 397 7.82 -50.38 57.96
N PHE A 398 8.65 -51.17 58.65
CA PHE A 398 8.45 -52.60 58.86
C PHE A 398 8.00 -52.98 60.30
N VAL A 399 7.83 -52.02 61.24
CA VAL A 399 7.27 -52.27 62.60
C VAL A 399 6.51 -51.05 63.15
N PRO A 400 5.30 -51.20 63.72
CA PRO A 400 4.58 -50.10 64.39
C PRO A 400 5.23 -49.67 65.72
N PHE A 401 5.31 -48.36 65.93
CA PHE A 401 5.82 -47.67 67.13
C PHE A 401 4.92 -47.92 68.35
N SER A 402 5.14 -49.01 69.08
CA SER A 402 4.64 -49.14 70.45
C SER A 402 5.53 -50.12 71.22
N ASN A 403 6.10 -49.64 72.33
CA ASN A 403 6.98 -50.30 73.29
C ASN A 403 8.48 -49.98 73.12
N PHE A 404 8.82 -48.71 73.35
CA PHE A 404 10.18 -48.23 73.59
C PHE A 404 10.26 -47.50 74.95
N ILE A 405 9.76 -48.12 76.02
CA ILE A 405 10.00 -47.69 77.40
C ILE A 405 10.17 -48.96 78.21
N ASN A 406 11.24 -49.05 79.00
CA ASN A 406 11.75 -50.20 79.74
C ASN A 406 12.71 -51.08 78.94
N ILE A 407 13.97 -50.62 78.83
CA ILE A 407 15.21 -51.36 79.17
C ILE A 407 16.33 -50.32 79.03
N ILE A 408 16.57 -49.56 80.10
CA ILE A 408 17.83 -48.83 80.32
C ILE A 408 18.34 -49.32 81.68
N PRO A 409 19.54 -49.92 81.79
CA PRO A 409 20.16 -50.18 83.08
C PRO A 409 20.42 -48.85 83.80
N ASP A 410 20.10 -48.77 85.10
CA ASP A 410 20.20 -47.56 85.94
C ASP A 410 21.62 -46.94 86.09
N SER A 411 22.61 -47.40 85.33
CA SER A 411 23.99 -46.89 85.34
C SER A 411 24.32 -45.88 84.23
N TYR A 412 23.36 -45.48 83.40
CA TYR A 412 23.56 -44.42 82.39
C TYR A 412 22.50 -43.31 82.43
N LYS A 413 21.88 -43.08 83.60
CA LYS A 413 21.21 -41.80 83.89
C LYS A 413 22.27 -40.78 84.27
N LEU A 414 22.93 -40.19 83.30
CA LEU A 414 23.55 -38.85 83.40
C LEU A 414 24.00 -38.44 81.99
N TYR A 415 23.69 -37.19 81.64
CA TYR A 415 23.81 -36.55 80.32
C TYR A 415 22.64 -36.73 79.35
N SER A 416 21.43 -36.42 79.84
CA SER A 416 20.48 -35.63 79.07
C SER A 416 20.66 -34.18 79.48
N LEU A 417 21.11 -33.31 78.56
CA LEU A 417 20.78 -31.87 78.50
C LEU A 417 21.47 -31.23 77.27
N CYS A 418 20.64 -30.52 76.48
CA CYS A 418 20.95 -29.61 75.37
C CYS A 418 21.34 -30.26 74.02
N SER A 419 20.87 -29.85 72.84
CA SER A 419 19.88 -28.86 72.37
C SER A 419 19.75 -29.01 70.84
N CYS A 420 18.62 -28.56 70.28
CA CYS A 420 18.25 -28.35 68.87
C CYS A 420 17.81 -29.57 68.06
#